data_AF-I4D7Q4-F1
#
_entry.id   AF-I4D7Q4-F1
#
_cell.length_a   1.000
_cell.length_b   1.000
_cell.length_c   1.000
_cell.angle_alpha   90.00
_cell.angle_beta   90.00
_cell.angle_gamma   90.00
#
_symmetry.space_group_name_H-M   'P 1'
#
loop_
_entity.id
_entity.type
_entity.pdbx_description
1 polymer ?
#
loop_
_entity_poly.entity_id
_entity_poly.type
_entity_poly.pdbx_seq_one_letter_code
_entity_poly.pdbx_strand_id
1 'polypeptide(L)' 'MFLVTWIEGEEVNYRLVKKQELPKLMSIVGQHAIIQRLAS' A
#
# COMPACT_ATOMS: atom_id res chain seq x y z
N MET A 1 -1.84 -1.87 11.61
CA MET A 1 -1.61 -2.40 10.25
C MET A 1 -1.81 -1.28 9.25
N PHE A 2 -1.47 -1.48 7.98
CA PHE A 2 -1.76 -0.53 6.91
C PHE A 2 -2.51 -1.21 5.77
N LEU A 3 -3.57 -0.57 5.28
CA LEU A 3 -4.15 -0.86 3.98
C LEU A 3 -3.46 0.04 2.97
N VAL A 4 -2.84 -0.55 1.97
CA VAL A 4 -2.19 0.18 0.88
C VAL A 4 -3.00 -0.09 -0.38
N THR A 5 -3.47 0.96 -1.04
CA THR A 5 -4.24 0.90 -2.28
C THR A 5 -3.51 1.68 -3.37
N TRP A 6 -3.39 1.11 -4.57
CA TRP A 6 -2.73 1.77 -5.70
C TRP A 6 -3.40 1.40 -7.01
N ILE A 7 -3.05 2.13 -8.07
CA ILE A 7 -3.53 1.87 -9.43
C ILE A 7 -2.39 1.23 -10.22
N GLU A 8 -2.68 0.13 -10.91
CA GLU A 8 -1.79 -0.51 -11.86
C GLU A 8 -2.53 -0.65 -13.19
N GLY A 9 -2.15 0.15 -14.18
CA GLY A 9 -2.92 0.28 -15.41
C GLY A 9 -4.31 0.87 -15.13
N GLU A 10 -5.36 0.10 -15.42
CA GLU A 10 -6.76 0.46 -15.15
C GLU A 10 -7.32 -0.24 -13.89
N GLU A 11 -6.50 -1.05 -13.22
CA GLU A 11 -6.92 -1.84 -12.08
C GLU A 11 -6.56 -1.18 -10.74
N VAL A 12 -7.49 -1.25 -9.78
CA VAL A 12 -7.28 -0.84 -8.39
C VAL A 12 -6.82 -2.05 -7.59
N ASN A 13 -5.60 -1.99 -7.10
CA ASN A 13 -4.98 -3.03 -6.28
C ASN A 13 -4.94 -2.61 -4.81
N TYR A 14 -4.99 -3.59 -3.91
CA TYR A 14 -4.88 -3.34 -2.48
C TYR A 14 -4.14 -4.45 -1.74
N ARG A 15 -3.47 -4.08 -0.65
CA ARG A 15 -2.78 -5.04 0.23
C ARG A 15 -2.75 -4.56 1.67
N LEU A 16 -2.98 -5.51 2.59
CA LEU A 16 -2.72 -5.31 4.01
C LEU A 16 -1.25 -5.62 4.31
N VAL A 17 -0.57 -4.69 4.96
CA VAL A 17 0.85 -4.83 5.33
C VAL A 17 1.13 -4.39 6.76
N LYS A 18 2.15 -5.00 7.38
CA LYS A 18 2.73 -4.53 8.64
C LYS A 18 3.65 -3.35 8.39
N LYS A 19 3.94 -2.56 9.44
CA LYS A 19 4.81 -1.37 9.36
C LYS A 19 6.18 -1.67 8.73
N GLN A 20 6.75 -2.83 9.05
CA GLN A 20 8.06 -3.26 8.56
C GLN A 20 8.09 -3.65 7.08
N GLU A 21 6.93 -4.00 6.49
CA GLU A 21 6.80 -4.42 5.09
C GLU A 21 6.48 -3.24 4.16
N LEU A 22 6.01 -2.12 4.74
CA LEU A 22 5.59 -0.94 4.01
C LEU A 22 6.70 -0.33 3.14
N PRO A 23 7.96 -0.15 3.60
CA PRO A 23 9.02 0.40 2.76
C PRO A 23 9.30 -0.47 1.52
N LYS A 24 9.27 -1.80 1.69
CA LYS A 24 9.47 -2.75 0.58
C LYS A 24 8.33 -2.64 -0.43
N LEU A 25 7.08 -2.57 0.01
CA LEU A 25 5.94 -2.41 -0.90
C LEU A 25 6.01 -1.06 -1.63
N MET A 26 6.33 0.03 -0.95
CA MET A 26 6.46 1.36 -1.56
C MET A 26 7.56 1.41 -2.62
N SER A 27 8.64 0.62 -2.49
CA SER A 27 9.68 0.53 -3.51
C SER A 27 9.20 -0.11 -4.82
N ILE A 28 8.14 -0.93 -4.77
CA ILE A 28 7.57 -1.63 -5.92
C ILE A 28 6.46 -0.78 -6.55
N VAL A 29 5.56 -0.26 -5.71
CA VAL A 29 4.36 0.46 -6.14
C VAL A 29 4.67 1.91 -6.55
N GLY A 30 5.77 2.47 -6.07
CA GLY A 30 6.15 3.85 -6.34
C GLY A 30 5.36 4.87 -5.49
N GLN A 31 5.24 6.10 -5.98
CA GLN A 31 4.72 7.24 -5.21
C GLN A 31 3.19 7.39 -5.26
N HIS A 32 2.50 6.62 -6.09
CA HIS A 32 1.05 6.73 -6.32
C HIS A 32 0.27 5.64 -5.56
N ALA A 33 0.31 5.72 -4.23
CA ALA A 33 -0.46 4.83 -3.35
C ALA A 33 -1.13 5.60 -2.21
N ILE A 34 -2.34 5.18 -1.84
CA ILE A 34 -3.03 5.61 -0.64
C ILE A 34 -2.62 4.65 0.49
N ILE A 35 -2.05 5.19 1.56
CA ILE A 35 -1.64 4.42 2.73
C ILE A 35 -2.56 4.78 3.90
N GLN A 36 -3.44 3.86 4.27
CA GLN A 36 -4.35 4.03 5.40
C GLN A 36 -3.85 3.23 6.60
N ARG A 37 -3.56 3.92 7.71
CA ARG A 37 -3.29 3.25 8.98
C ARG A 37 -4.60 2.66 9.52
N LEU A 38 -4.60 1.36 9.72
CA LEU A 38 -5.65 0.67 10.47
C LEU A 38 -5.27 0.75 11.94
N ALA A 39 -5.96 1.63 12.66
CA ALA A 39 -5.98 1.65 14.12
C ALA A 39 -6.90 0.52 14.63
N SER A 40 -6.59 -0.01 15.82
CA SER A 40 -7.62 -0.64 16.66
C SER A 40 -8.43 0.45 17.34
#